data_AF-A0A7S0FID5-F1
#
_entry.id   AF-A0A7S0FID5-F1
#
_cell.length_a   1.000
_cell.length_b   1.000
_cell.length_c   1.000
_cell.angle_alpha   90.00
_cell.angle_beta   90.00
_cell.angle_gamma   90.00
#
_symmetry.space_group_name_H-M   'P 1'
#
loop_
_entity.id
_entity.type
_entity.pdbx_description
1 polymer ?
#
loop_
_entity_poly.entity_id
_entity_poly.type
_entity_poly.pdbx_seq_one_letter_code
_entity_poly.pdbx_strand_id
1 'polypeptide(L)'
;VLCCWSLDPDINCYDEHWKECDVSQPCSFLAKPDNAPKDPESILKQDVDNACSPGQISSVDGLKACHQLCAHRLCCFVADGMSSSCAADTDGCADYQACQALVNQIPGDTRMVEDVDDACAADTIEREGKAICVDLCSQRSCCFTDGIGGCYGTDKTWCDEFALCRGIYEYVPTFQDDLDDGMLEDERPSDDEMVEDEIDTICAESKLKTKTGLTICHEVCDPRFCCFDPKESVNCYSDDPDMCDNYQGCISLYEYEGIDYKSQLATEIETLCSQTHLRSSTGKSMCQQICKTQASCFNGGADSNSIQCKQFAACKNLDEYSGGAGSSSSLPASSSPPAAGGGSAPATGGVCANTAGLDDNEASRFCCGVGSGSTKVDMDMCKQVCKNTDCCFTKCPGTTSEAMLEFCEEFAACKVLYAS
;
A
#
# COMPACT_ATOMS: atom_id res chain seq x y z
N VAL A 1 12.65 -0.06 -1.65
CA VAL A 1 11.52 -0.57 -2.46
C VAL A 1 11.56 -2.08 -2.70
N LEU A 2 12.62 -2.65 -3.29
CA LEU A 2 12.65 -4.11 -3.55
C LEU A 2 12.56 -4.96 -2.27
N CYS A 3 13.17 -4.50 -1.17
CA CYS A 3 13.06 -5.15 0.14
C CYS A 3 11.63 -5.11 0.73
N CYS A 4 10.80 -4.13 0.37
CA CYS A 4 9.46 -3.94 0.95
C CYS A 4 8.51 -5.11 0.69
N TRP A 5 8.78 -5.90 -0.34
CA TRP A 5 7.88 -6.95 -0.84
C TRP A 5 8.57 -8.32 -0.91
N SER A 6 9.72 -8.47 -0.23
CA SER A 6 10.40 -9.76 -0.13
C SER A 6 9.56 -10.77 0.66
N LEU A 7 9.52 -12.03 0.19
CA LEU A 7 8.96 -13.13 0.99
C LEU A 7 9.95 -13.68 2.01
N ASP A 8 11.24 -13.34 1.87
CA ASP A 8 12.26 -13.67 2.85
C ASP A 8 12.18 -12.64 3.99
N PRO A 9 11.84 -13.05 5.23
CA PRO A 9 11.72 -12.14 6.36
C PRO A 9 13.05 -11.47 6.75
N ASP A 10 14.20 -12.06 6.40
CA ASP A 10 15.52 -11.46 6.69
C ASP A 10 15.87 -10.33 5.71
N ILE A 11 15.16 -10.25 4.58
CA ILE A 11 15.32 -9.22 3.55
C ILE A 11 14.12 -8.27 3.55
N ASN A 12 12.98 -8.69 4.11
CA ASN A 12 11.78 -7.87 4.14
C ASN A 12 11.97 -6.69 5.10
N CYS A 13 11.93 -5.49 4.53
CA CYS A 13 12.18 -4.26 5.26
C CYS A 13 10.89 -3.47 5.56
N TYR A 14 9.71 -4.04 5.30
CA TYR A 14 8.43 -3.34 5.42
C TYR A 14 8.19 -2.85 6.84
N ASP A 15 8.47 -3.66 7.86
CA ASP A 15 8.23 -3.26 9.25
C ASP A 15 9.14 -2.11 9.71
N GLU A 16 10.35 -2.01 9.14
CA GLU A 16 11.32 -0.96 9.46
C GLU A 16 11.11 0.32 8.63
N HIS A 17 10.62 0.19 7.39
CA HIS A 17 10.50 1.26 6.40
C HIS A 17 9.09 1.35 5.79
N TRP A 18 8.06 1.15 6.63
CA TRP A 18 6.67 0.98 6.15
C TRP A 18 6.17 2.19 5.34
N LYS A 19 6.60 3.41 5.69
CA LYS A 19 6.20 4.64 4.98
C LYS A 19 6.75 4.67 3.55
N GLU A 20 8.04 4.40 3.40
CA GLU A 20 8.69 4.31 2.09
C GLU A 20 8.13 3.15 1.27
N CYS A 21 7.77 2.05 1.95
CA CYS A 21 7.14 0.90 1.34
C CYS A 21 5.71 1.19 0.86
N ASP A 22 4.91 1.95 1.61
CA ASP A 22 3.55 2.34 1.24
C ASP A 22 3.51 3.29 0.05
N VAL A 23 4.44 4.25 -0.03
CA VAL A 23 4.60 5.09 -1.24
C VAL A 23 4.89 4.23 -2.47
N SER A 24 5.57 3.09 -2.28
CA SER A 24 5.88 2.14 -3.34
C SER A 24 4.81 1.06 -3.56
N GLN A 25 3.69 1.08 -2.84
CA GLN A 25 2.61 0.10 -2.95
C GLN A 25 2.04 -0.02 -4.37
N PRO A 26 1.86 1.07 -5.15
CA PRO A 26 1.45 0.96 -6.55
C PRO A 26 2.45 0.17 -7.40
N CYS A 27 3.73 0.15 -7.00
CA CYS A 27 4.81 -0.61 -7.62
C CYS A 27 4.99 -2.01 -7.02
N SER A 28 4.19 -2.42 -6.02
CA SER A 28 4.32 -3.73 -5.37
C SER A 28 4.24 -4.90 -6.35
N PHE A 29 3.48 -4.76 -7.43
CA PHE A 29 3.41 -5.80 -8.47
C PHE A 29 4.76 -6.01 -9.16
N LEU A 30 5.64 -5.01 -9.23
CA LEU A 30 6.98 -5.14 -9.79
C LEU A 30 7.89 -5.99 -8.90
N ALA A 31 7.63 -6.01 -7.59
CA ALA A 31 8.47 -6.65 -6.60
C ALA A 31 7.95 -8.03 -6.13
N LYS A 32 6.74 -8.46 -6.56
CA LYS A 32 6.23 -9.79 -6.22
C LYS A 32 7.12 -10.88 -6.85
N PRO A 33 7.64 -11.83 -6.08
CA PRO A 33 8.48 -12.92 -6.61
C PRO A 33 7.74 -13.85 -7.58
N ASP A 34 6.41 -13.88 -7.54
CA ASP A 34 5.60 -14.57 -8.56
C ASP A 34 5.76 -13.99 -9.98
N ASN A 35 6.23 -12.74 -10.09
CA ASN A 35 6.56 -12.09 -11.35
C ASN A 35 8.01 -12.30 -11.78
N ALA A 36 8.86 -12.84 -10.91
CA ALA A 36 10.18 -13.29 -11.31
C ALA A 36 10.04 -14.55 -12.18
N PRO A 37 10.85 -14.71 -13.23
CA PRO A 37 10.84 -15.91 -14.05
C PRO A 37 11.15 -17.13 -13.18
N LYS A 38 10.30 -18.16 -13.25
CA LYS A 38 10.42 -19.39 -12.43
C LYS A 38 11.72 -20.17 -12.70
N ASP A 39 12.37 -19.88 -13.82
CA ASP A 39 13.65 -20.45 -14.21
C ASP A 39 14.50 -19.36 -14.88
N PRO A 40 15.30 -18.59 -14.10
CA PRO A 40 16.09 -17.48 -14.62
C PRO A 40 17.16 -17.91 -15.65
N GLU A 41 17.61 -19.17 -15.58
CA GLU A 41 18.61 -19.73 -16.51
C GLU A 41 18.00 -20.08 -17.87
N SER A 42 16.67 -20.20 -17.95
CA SER A 42 15.95 -20.47 -19.20
C SER A 42 15.69 -19.22 -20.04
N ILE A 43 15.94 -18.02 -19.50
CA ILE A 43 15.70 -16.76 -20.21
C ILE A 43 16.80 -16.55 -21.25
N LEU A 44 16.40 -16.50 -22.51
CA LEU A 44 17.33 -16.20 -23.58
C LEU A 44 17.54 -14.68 -23.67
N LYS A 45 18.79 -14.26 -23.90
CA LYS A 45 19.14 -12.86 -24.20
C LYS A 45 18.18 -12.22 -25.23
N GLN A 46 17.80 -13.00 -26.25
CA GLN A 46 16.90 -12.53 -27.30
C GLN A 46 15.48 -12.19 -26.80
N ASP A 47 14.98 -12.89 -25.78
CA ASP A 47 13.68 -12.60 -25.19
C ASP A 47 13.71 -11.28 -24.42
N VAL A 48 14.81 -11.04 -23.69
CA VAL A 48 15.07 -9.76 -23.02
C VAL A 48 15.18 -8.63 -24.04
N ASP A 49 16.00 -8.81 -25.08
CA ASP A 49 16.19 -7.81 -26.14
C ASP A 49 14.87 -7.45 -26.85
N ASN A 50 14.03 -8.45 -27.13
CA ASN A 50 12.73 -8.23 -27.78
C ASN A 50 11.77 -7.48 -26.85
N ALA A 51 11.60 -7.96 -25.62
CA ALA A 51 10.67 -7.39 -24.65
C ALA A 51 11.05 -5.96 -24.25
N CYS A 52 12.35 -5.69 -24.12
CA CYS A 52 12.89 -4.41 -23.72
C CYS A 52 13.25 -3.48 -24.89
N SER A 53 12.83 -3.81 -26.10
CA SER A 53 13.03 -2.94 -27.26
C SER A 53 12.19 -1.65 -27.15
N PRO A 54 12.67 -0.50 -27.69
CA PRO A 54 11.98 0.79 -27.59
C PRO A 54 10.51 0.77 -28.03
N GLY A 55 10.16 -0.04 -29.03
CA GLY A 55 8.79 -0.16 -29.52
C GLY A 55 7.86 -0.99 -28.61
N GLN A 56 8.40 -1.88 -27.77
CA GLN A 56 7.59 -2.66 -26.82
C GLN A 56 7.34 -1.87 -25.55
N ILE A 57 8.40 -1.28 -24.99
CA ILE A 57 8.36 -0.54 -23.72
C ILE A 57 7.56 0.76 -23.78
N SER A 58 7.21 1.26 -24.98
CA SER A 58 6.28 2.38 -25.14
C SER A 58 4.83 2.06 -24.76
N SER A 59 4.51 0.79 -24.49
CA SER A 59 3.20 0.34 -24.00
C SER A 59 3.30 -0.15 -22.56
N VAL A 60 2.22 0.01 -21.78
CA VAL A 60 2.16 -0.48 -20.38
C VAL A 60 2.44 -1.99 -20.30
N ASP A 61 1.88 -2.77 -21.22
CA ASP A 61 2.06 -4.23 -21.26
C ASP A 61 3.51 -4.61 -21.62
N GLY A 62 4.11 -3.93 -22.61
CA GLY A 62 5.49 -4.21 -22.99
C GLY A 62 6.51 -3.76 -21.93
N LEU A 63 6.25 -2.63 -21.25
CA LEU A 63 7.05 -2.21 -20.09
C LEU A 63 6.98 -3.25 -18.97
N LYS A 64 5.78 -3.76 -18.67
CA LYS A 64 5.59 -4.82 -17.68
C LYS A 64 6.30 -6.11 -18.07
N ALA A 65 6.23 -6.51 -19.34
CA ALA A 65 6.89 -7.72 -19.85
C ALA A 65 8.42 -7.60 -19.75
N CYS A 66 8.98 -6.45 -20.16
CA CYS A 66 10.40 -6.15 -20.00
C CYS A 66 10.79 -6.21 -18.51
N HIS A 67 10.03 -5.55 -17.63
CA HIS A 67 10.30 -5.58 -16.20
C HIS A 67 10.28 -6.99 -15.61
N GLN A 68 9.31 -7.82 -15.98
CA GLN A 68 9.23 -9.21 -15.50
C GLN A 68 10.48 -10.00 -15.85
N LEU A 69 11.03 -9.83 -17.06
CA LEU A 69 12.27 -10.50 -17.47
C LEU A 69 13.50 -9.92 -16.78
N CYS A 70 13.49 -8.63 -16.42
CA CYS A 70 14.66 -7.93 -15.92
C CYS A 70 14.76 -7.85 -14.40
N ALA A 71 13.66 -8.06 -13.66
CA ALA A 71 13.55 -7.75 -12.24
C ALA A 71 14.67 -8.35 -11.38
N HIS A 72 15.05 -9.61 -11.63
CA HIS A 72 16.11 -10.31 -10.87
C HIS A 72 17.55 -9.95 -11.29
N ARG A 73 17.71 -9.10 -12.31
CA ARG A 73 19.00 -8.64 -12.84
C ARG A 73 19.10 -7.11 -12.92
N LEU A 74 18.18 -6.36 -12.33
CA LEU A 74 18.29 -4.90 -12.23
C LEU A 74 19.52 -4.45 -11.44
N CYS A 75 20.02 -5.29 -10.52
CA CYS A 75 21.27 -5.06 -9.79
C CYS A 75 22.51 -4.92 -10.71
N CYS A 76 22.44 -5.41 -11.95
CA CYS A 76 23.52 -5.28 -12.94
C CYS A 76 23.74 -3.83 -13.40
N PHE A 77 22.75 -2.95 -13.18
CA PHE A 77 22.75 -1.57 -13.67
C PHE A 77 22.84 -0.55 -12.53
N VAL A 78 23.05 -1.01 -11.30
CA VAL A 78 23.34 -0.15 -10.16
C VAL A 78 24.83 0.24 -10.21
N ALA A 79 25.13 1.50 -9.94
CA ALA A 79 26.49 2.03 -9.97
C ALA A 79 27.47 1.17 -9.14
N ASP A 80 28.70 1.02 -9.65
CA ASP A 80 29.75 0.26 -9.00
C ASP A 80 30.03 0.79 -7.58
N GLY A 81 30.19 -0.12 -6.62
CA GLY A 81 30.48 0.21 -5.22
C GLY A 81 29.26 0.35 -4.31
N MET A 82 28.04 0.33 -4.86
CA MET A 82 26.83 0.17 -4.05
C MET A 82 26.67 -1.29 -3.59
N SER A 83 26.24 -1.50 -2.33
CA SER A 83 26.04 -2.84 -1.76
C SER A 83 24.97 -3.68 -2.46
N SER A 84 24.11 -3.03 -3.24
CA SER A 84 23.06 -3.65 -4.05
C SER A 84 23.49 -3.93 -5.50
N SER A 85 24.70 -3.51 -5.91
CA SER A 85 25.22 -3.80 -7.24
C SER A 85 25.71 -5.24 -7.31
N CYS A 86 25.31 -5.95 -8.36
CA CYS A 86 25.80 -7.29 -8.67
C CYS A 86 26.71 -7.29 -9.92
N ALA A 87 27.02 -6.10 -10.45
CA ALA A 87 27.76 -5.93 -11.70
C ALA A 87 29.16 -6.60 -11.68
N ALA A 88 29.81 -6.63 -10.52
CA ALA A 88 31.13 -7.24 -10.34
C ALA A 88 31.08 -8.77 -10.13
N ASP A 89 29.97 -9.30 -9.60
CA ASP A 89 29.91 -10.65 -9.02
C ASP A 89 29.06 -11.63 -9.83
N THR A 90 28.37 -11.19 -10.90
CA THR A 90 27.49 -12.09 -11.67
C THR A 90 27.87 -12.24 -13.14
N ASP A 91 28.28 -13.46 -13.50
CA ASP A 91 28.21 -13.95 -14.87
C ASP A 91 26.74 -13.86 -15.35
N GLY A 92 26.53 -13.21 -16.50
CA GLY A 92 25.21 -13.08 -17.13
C GLY A 92 24.64 -11.67 -17.23
N CYS A 93 25.21 -10.63 -16.60
CA CYS A 93 24.72 -9.25 -16.78
C CYS A 93 24.71 -8.79 -18.25
N ALA A 94 25.63 -9.31 -19.08
CA ALA A 94 25.70 -9.02 -20.52
C ALA A 94 24.50 -9.54 -21.33
N ASP A 95 23.77 -10.54 -20.82
CA ASP A 95 22.56 -11.07 -21.45
C ASP A 95 21.32 -10.24 -21.12
N TYR A 96 21.42 -9.38 -20.10
CA TYR A 96 20.34 -8.51 -19.65
C TYR A 96 20.56 -7.06 -20.09
N GLN A 97 21.54 -6.76 -20.94
CA GLN A 97 21.89 -5.38 -21.30
C GLN A 97 20.70 -4.53 -21.77
N ALA A 98 19.72 -5.12 -22.47
CA ALA A 98 18.50 -4.39 -22.87
C ALA A 98 17.62 -3.94 -21.69
N CYS A 99 17.73 -4.58 -20.52
CA CYS A 99 17.07 -4.14 -19.28
C CYS A 99 17.52 -2.76 -18.81
N GLN A 100 18.67 -2.27 -19.28
CA GLN A 100 19.10 -0.89 -19.01
C GLN A 100 18.05 0.13 -19.48
N ALA A 101 17.22 -0.22 -20.47
CA ALA A 101 16.09 0.59 -20.87
C ALA A 101 15.11 0.86 -19.72
N LEU A 102 14.96 -0.02 -18.72
CA LEU A 102 14.09 0.23 -17.57
C LEU A 102 14.69 1.22 -16.57
N VAL A 103 16.01 1.23 -16.46
CA VAL A 103 16.75 2.12 -15.57
C VAL A 103 16.86 3.51 -16.19
N ASN A 104 17.16 3.56 -17.49
CA ASN A 104 17.31 4.80 -18.24
C ASN A 104 15.96 5.44 -18.66
N GLN A 105 14.85 4.70 -18.59
CA GLN A 105 13.49 5.23 -18.84
C GLN A 105 12.79 5.77 -17.61
N ILE A 106 13.45 5.85 -16.45
CA ILE A 106 12.97 6.83 -15.47
C ILE A 106 13.05 8.18 -16.20
N PRO A 107 11.92 8.83 -16.52
CA PRO A 107 11.93 10.14 -17.16
C PRO A 107 12.64 11.06 -16.17
N GLY A 108 13.90 11.35 -16.43
CA GLY A 108 14.86 11.57 -15.34
C GLY A 108 16.29 11.78 -15.81
N ASP A 109 16.77 10.86 -16.65
CA ASP A 109 18.22 10.70 -16.82
C ASP A 109 18.76 11.14 -18.19
N THR A 110 17.90 11.43 -19.17
CA THR A 110 18.32 11.88 -20.52
C THR A 110 17.97 13.33 -20.87
N ARG A 111 17.24 14.05 -20.00
CA ARG A 111 17.24 15.52 -20.05
C ARG A 111 18.46 15.95 -19.24
N MET A 112 19.51 16.34 -19.96
CA MET A 112 20.83 16.55 -19.41
C MET A 112 20.79 17.63 -18.33
N VAL A 113 21.70 17.60 -17.36
CA VAL A 113 21.91 18.67 -16.38
C VAL A 113 21.99 20.05 -17.06
N GLU A 114 22.50 20.10 -18.29
CA GLU A 114 22.51 21.28 -19.16
C GLU A 114 21.11 21.85 -19.43
N ASP A 115 20.08 21.00 -19.58
CA ASP A 115 18.69 21.44 -19.75
C ASP A 115 18.11 22.06 -18.47
N VAL A 116 18.58 21.60 -17.30
CA VAL A 116 18.18 22.16 -16.00
C VAL A 116 18.80 23.55 -15.84
N ASP A 117 20.10 23.69 -16.10
CA ASP A 117 20.80 24.97 -16.00
C ASP A 117 20.17 26.04 -16.91
N ASP A 118 19.88 25.69 -18.16
CA ASP A 118 19.29 26.63 -19.12
C ASP A 118 17.83 26.96 -18.79
N ALA A 119 17.02 25.96 -18.42
CA ALA A 119 15.60 26.17 -18.11
C ALA A 119 15.38 26.87 -16.75
N CYS A 120 16.28 26.61 -15.80
CA CYS A 120 16.18 27.10 -14.42
C CYS A 120 17.07 28.29 -14.10
N ALA A 121 17.80 28.83 -15.08
CA ALA A 121 18.43 30.13 -14.95
C ALA A 121 17.38 31.19 -14.58
N ALA A 122 17.74 32.11 -13.67
CA ALA A 122 16.81 33.11 -13.13
C ALA A 122 16.12 33.94 -14.24
N ASP A 123 16.86 34.32 -15.28
CA ASP A 123 16.35 35.10 -16.41
C ASP A 123 15.44 34.29 -17.33
N THR A 124 15.58 32.96 -17.37
CA THR A 124 14.70 32.05 -18.09
C THR A 124 13.39 31.84 -17.33
N ILE A 125 13.45 31.66 -16.01
CA ILE A 125 12.28 31.49 -15.13
C ILE A 125 11.35 32.71 -15.19
N GLU A 126 11.89 33.93 -15.14
CA GLU A 126 11.12 35.19 -15.15
C GLU A 126 10.30 35.40 -16.42
N ARG A 127 10.77 34.87 -17.56
CA ARG A 127 10.15 35.09 -18.86
C ARG A 127 9.00 34.12 -19.10
N GLU A 128 9.34 32.84 -19.24
CA GLU A 128 8.42 31.75 -19.62
C GLU A 128 8.91 30.36 -19.16
N GLY A 129 10.11 30.26 -18.59
CA GLY A 129 10.78 29.00 -18.29
C GLY A 129 10.31 28.28 -17.03
N LYS A 130 9.53 28.95 -16.16
CA LYS A 130 9.13 28.38 -14.86
C LYS A 130 8.46 27.01 -14.99
N ALA A 131 7.54 26.83 -15.95
CA ALA A 131 6.84 25.55 -16.13
C ALA A 131 7.78 24.43 -16.59
N ILE A 132 8.73 24.74 -17.48
CA ILE A 132 9.73 23.79 -17.99
C ILE A 132 10.70 23.41 -16.88
N CYS A 133 11.16 24.40 -16.13
CA CYS A 133 12.03 24.21 -14.99
C CYS A 133 11.36 23.37 -13.88
N VAL A 134 10.09 23.64 -13.53
CA VAL A 134 9.32 22.81 -12.58
C VAL A 134 9.20 21.36 -13.05
N ASP A 135 8.91 21.14 -14.33
CA ASP A 135 8.82 19.79 -14.93
C ASP A 135 10.16 19.05 -14.82
N LEU A 136 11.27 19.72 -15.14
CA LEU A 136 12.63 19.17 -14.98
C LEU A 136 12.94 18.84 -13.51
N CYS A 137 12.72 19.80 -12.62
CA CYS A 137 13.00 19.67 -11.20
C CYS A 137 12.13 18.65 -10.48
N SER A 138 10.93 18.35 -11.00
CA SER A 138 10.06 17.31 -10.44
C SER A 138 10.67 15.90 -10.48
N GLN A 139 11.63 15.67 -11.40
CA GLN A 139 12.31 14.37 -11.55
C GLN A 139 13.21 14.04 -10.37
N ARG A 140 13.69 15.07 -9.66
CA ARG A 140 14.54 14.94 -8.45
C ARG A 140 13.92 15.65 -7.25
N SER A 141 12.59 15.69 -7.15
CA SER A 141 11.91 16.43 -6.07
C SER A 141 12.36 16.01 -4.66
N CYS A 142 12.69 14.72 -4.46
CA CYS A 142 13.20 14.22 -3.18
C CYS A 142 14.54 14.87 -2.74
N CYS A 143 15.28 15.50 -3.65
CA CYS A 143 16.54 16.18 -3.35
C CYS A 143 16.31 17.51 -2.61
N PHE A 144 15.08 18.03 -2.65
CA PHE A 144 14.70 19.34 -2.09
C PHE A 144 13.72 19.21 -0.92
N THR A 145 13.35 17.99 -0.55
CA THR A 145 12.53 17.72 0.63
C THR A 145 13.47 17.52 1.83
N ASP A 146 13.32 18.36 2.84
CA ASP A 146 13.99 18.16 4.13
C ASP A 146 13.30 17.04 4.92
N GLY A 147 14.09 16.24 5.66
CA GLY A 147 13.57 15.22 6.58
C GLY A 147 13.46 13.78 6.02
N ILE A 148 12.58 12.99 6.63
CA ILE A 148 12.38 11.56 6.30
C ILE A 148 11.70 11.46 4.94
N GLY A 149 12.40 10.88 3.96
CA GLY A 149 11.97 10.82 2.56
C GLY A 149 12.81 11.69 1.61
N GLY A 150 13.66 12.58 2.16
CA GLY A 150 14.67 13.28 1.38
C GLY A 150 15.78 12.34 0.91
N CYS A 151 16.20 12.47 -0.34
CA CYS A 151 17.27 11.65 -0.93
C CYS A 151 18.64 12.35 -0.93
N TYR A 152 18.71 13.61 -0.50
CA TYR A 152 19.95 14.40 -0.44
C TYR A 152 21.04 13.78 0.46
N GLY A 153 20.63 13.15 1.56
CA GLY A 153 21.55 12.44 2.46
C GLY A 153 22.13 11.16 1.86
N THR A 154 21.44 10.56 0.88
CA THR A 154 21.81 9.28 0.26
C THR A 154 22.70 9.48 -0.97
N ASP A 155 22.39 10.46 -1.82
CA ASP A 155 23.21 10.78 -3.00
C ASP A 155 23.31 12.28 -3.22
N LYS A 156 24.22 12.90 -2.46
CA LYS A 156 24.44 14.34 -2.50
C LYS A 156 24.90 14.82 -3.87
N THR A 157 25.80 14.07 -4.52
CA THR A 157 26.33 14.41 -5.83
C THR A 157 25.23 14.43 -6.90
N TRP A 158 24.35 13.44 -6.87
CA TRP A 158 23.17 13.40 -7.73
C TRP A 158 22.22 14.56 -7.41
N CYS A 159 21.99 14.90 -6.16
CA CYS A 159 21.13 16.02 -5.84
C CYS A 159 21.73 17.41 -6.16
N ASP A 160 23.05 17.56 -6.06
CA ASP A 160 23.74 18.83 -6.33
C ASP A 160 23.72 19.20 -7.81
N GLU A 161 23.57 18.23 -8.73
CA GLU A 161 23.36 18.49 -10.16
C GLU A 161 22.07 19.28 -10.43
N PHE A 162 21.10 19.25 -9.52
CA PHE A 162 19.85 20.00 -9.65
C PHE A 162 19.77 21.14 -8.62
N ALA A 163 20.91 21.67 -8.18
CA ALA A 163 20.93 22.71 -7.14
C ALA A 163 20.10 23.96 -7.50
N LEU A 164 19.99 24.31 -8.78
CA LEU A 164 19.15 25.43 -9.24
C LEU A 164 17.65 25.23 -8.97
N CYS A 165 17.21 23.97 -8.89
CA CYS A 165 15.83 23.63 -8.54
C CYS A 165 15.47 24.00 -7.11
N ARG A 166 16.45 24.13 -6.19
CA ARG A 166 16.18 24.62 -4.82
C ARG A 166 15.51 25.97 -4.85
N GLY A 167 15.92 26.88 -5.74
CA GLY A 167 15.31 28.20 -5.86
C GLY A 167 13.83 28.18 -6.25
N ILE A 168 13.28 27.06 -6.73
CA ILE A 168 11.83 26.91 -6.98
C ILE A 168 11.08 26.47 -5.73
N TYR A 169 11.64 25.52 -4.99
CA TYR A 169 11.01 24.92 -3.80
C TYR A 169 11.25 25.74 -2.54
N GLU A 170 12.36 26.47 -2.49
CA GLU A 170 12.75 27.40 -1.42
C GLU A 170 12.21 28.81 -1.67
N TYR A 171 11.50 29.06 -2.79
CA TYR A 171 10.78 30.31 -3.03
C TYR A 171 9.54 30.40 -2.14
N VAL A 172 9.79 30.59 -0.85
CA VAL A 172 8.92 31.35 0.03
C VAL A 172 8.97 32.78 -0.49
N PRO A 173 7.85 33.41 -0.87
CA PRO A 173 7.88 34.78 -1.37
C PRO A 173 8.47 35.69 -0.28
N THR A 174 9.72 36.11 -0.44
CA THR A 174 10.18 37.30 0.26
C THR A 174 9.47 38.46 -0.41
N PHE A 175 8.32 38.84 0.13
CA PHE A 175 7.66 40.08 -0.24
C PHE A 175 8.61 41.21 0.14
N GLN A 176 9.35 41.67 -0.87
CA GLN A 176 10.12 42.88 -0.82
C GLN A 176 9.11 44.03 -0.93
N ASP A 177 8.54 44.38 0.22
CA ASP A 177 7.80 45.63 0.36
C ASP A 177 8.77 46.78 0.12
N ASP A 178 8.40 47.61 -0.85
CA ASP A 178 8.95 48.93 -1.10
C ASP A 178 8.80 49.80 0.17
N LEU A 179 9.74 49.69 1.11
CA LEU A 179 9.89 50.63 2.22
C LEU A 179 11.31 51.18 2.28
N ASP A 180 11.41 52.34 1.64
CA ASP A 180 12.12 53.54 2.08
C ASP A 180 13.34 53.37 3.00
N ASP A 181 14.48 53.64 2.36
CA ASP A 181 15.78 54.06 2.87
C ASP A 181 15.87 54.37 4.39
N GLY A 182 16.43 53.41 5.14
CA GLY A 182 17.35 53.72 6.23
C GLY A 182 16.90 53.39 7.65
N MET A 183 17.27 52.20 8.14
CA MET A 183 18.00 52.09 9.40
C MET A 183 18.66 50.72 9.54
N LEU A 184 19.97 50.74 9.80
CA LEU A 184 20.76 49.61 10.24
C LEU A 184 20.39 49.29 11.69
N GLU A 185 19.91 48.07 11.97
CA GLU A 185 20.35 47.21 13.07
C GLU A 185 19.63 45.85 13.03
N ASP A 186 20.38 44.82 12.62
CA ASP A 186 20.45 43.46 13.18
C ASP A 186 19.23 42.90 13.97
N GLU A 187 18.11 42.65 13.28
CA GLU A 187 17.08 41.73 13.77
C GLU A 187 16.83 40.64 12.72
N ARG A 188 17.33 39.45 13.03
CA ARG A 188 17.04 38.22 12.30
C ARG A 188 15.59 37.82 12.63
N PRO A 189 14.67 37.73 11.65
CA PRO A 189 13.29 37.33 11.92
C PRO A 189 13.27 35.94 12.55
N SER A 190 12.56 35.80 13.66
CA SER A 190 12.29 34.52 14.32
C SER A 190 11.36 33.66 13.46
N ASP A 191 11.69 32.39 13.28
CA ASP A 191 10.95 31.37 12.50
C ASP A 191 9.53 31.03 13.03
N ASP A 192 8.95 31.87 13.90
CA ASP A 192 7.74 31.57 14.69
C ASP A 192 6.46 32.29 14.22
N GLU A 193 6.47 33.06 13.14
CA GLU A 193 5.28 33.79 12.66
C GLU A 193 4.89 33.39 11.23
N MET A 194 4.48 32.13 11.06
CA MET A 194 3.68 31.75 9.90
C MET A 194 2.28 32.33 10.09
N VAL A 195 1.89 33.28 9.24
CA VAL A 195 0.66 34.04 9.40
C VAL A 195 -0.54 33.14 9.05
N GLU A 196 -1.54 33.06 9.93
CA GLU A 196 -2.80 32.29 9.77
C GLU A 196 -3.41 32.42 8.36
N ASP A 197 -3.39 33.63 7.80
CA ASP A 197 -3.90 33.98 6.47
C ASP A 197 -3.21 33.23 5.31
N GLU A 198 -1.97 32.78 5.51
CA GLU A 198 -1.18 32.08 4.49
C GLU A 198 -1.60 30.60 4.38
N ILE A 199 -1.87 29.94 5.50
CA ILE A 199 -2.34 28.56 5.53
C ILE A 199 -3.72 28.46 4.88
N ASP A 200 -4.62 29.41 5.19
CA ASP A 200 -5.94 29.52 4.54
C ASP A 200 -5.83 29.65 3.01
N THR A 201 -4.84 30.42 2.54
CA THR A 201 -4.62 30.64 1.11
C THR A 201 -4.05 29.40 0.42
N ILE A 202 -3.13 28.69 1.08
CA ILE A 202 -2.52 27.44 0.58
C ILE A 202 -3.58 26.33 0.52
N CYS A 203 -4.36 26.19 1.57
CA CYS A 203 -5.36 25.15 1.75
C CYS A 203 -6.76 25.51 1.24
N ALA A 204 -6.90 26.63 0.52
CA ALA A 204 -8.16 27.03 -0.08
C ALA A 204 -8.73 25.92 -1.00
N GLU A 205 -10.04 25.71 -0.97
CA GLU A 205 -10.75 24.64 -1.73
C GLU A 205 -10.37 24.62 -3.23
N SER A 206 -10.10 25.79 -3.82
CA SER A 206 -9.68 25.90 -5.22
C SER A 206 -8.31 25.27 -5.51
N LYS A 207 -7.40 25.27 -4.53
CA LYS A 207 -6.04 24.70 -4.61
C LYS A 207 -6.05 23.20 -4.35
N LEU A 208 -6.88 22.74 -3.41
CA LEU A 208 -7.03 21.32 -3.08
C LEU A 208 -7.54 20.47 -4.26
N LYS A 209 -8.26 21.08 -5.21
CA LYS A 209 -8.68 20.42 -6.47
C LYS A 209 -7.52 20.06 -7.41
N THR A 210 -6.33 20.60 -7.15
CA THR A 210 -5.13 20.30 -7.93
C THR A 210 -4.21 19.40 -7.11
N LYS A 211 -3.57 18.42 -7.77
CA LYS A 211 -2.63 17.51 -7.09
C LYS A 211 -1.52 18.29 -6.37
N THR A 212 -0.98 19.33 -7.01
CA THR A 212 0.05 20.18 -6.43
C THR A 212 -0.43 20.95 -5.21
N GLY A 213 -1.60 21.61 -5.27
CA GLY A 213 -2.13 22.35 -4.13
C GLY A 213 -2.51 21.44 -2.95
N LEU A 214 -3.00 20.23 -3.24
CA LEU A 214 -3.23 19.21 -2.22
C LEU A 214 -1.93 18.82 -1.51
N THR A 215 -0.87 18.50 -2.26
CA THR A 215 0.45 18.15 -1.69
C THR A 215 1.03 19.27 -0.84
N ILE A 216 1.01 20.52 -1.32
CA ILE A 216 1.54 21.66 -0.55
C ILE A 216 0.73 21.87 0.74
N CYS A 217 -0.60 21.75 0.68
CA CYS A 217 -1.42 21.86 1.89
C CYS A 217 -1.11 20.73 2.89
N HIS A 218 -0.88 19.49 2.45
CA HIS A 218 -0.40 18.43 3.33
C HIS A 218 0.93 18.79 4.02
N GLU A 219 1.92 19.22 3.24
CA GLU A 219 3.24 19.55 3.77
C GLU A 219 3.18 20.65 4.85
N VAL A 220 2.34 21.66 4.64
CA VAL A 220 2.14 22.74 5.61
C VAL A 220 1.39 22.25 6.86
N CYS A 221 0.39 21.39 6.69
CA CYS A 221 -0.50 20.95 7.77
C CYS A 221 0.00 19.75 8.59
N ASP A 222 0.87 18.92 8.02
CA ASP A 222 1.39 17.69 8.63
C ASP A 222 1.99 17.87 10.03
N PRO A 223 2.79 18.93 10.31
CA PRO A 223 3.36 19.14 11.65
C PRO A 223 2.33 19.33 12.75
N ARG A 224 1.08 19.66 12.39
CA ARG A 224 -0.03 20.00 13.30
C ARG A 224 -1.30 19.22 13.00
N PHE A 225 -1.18 18.10 12.31
CA PHE A 225 -2.32 17.25 11.97
C PHE A 225 -3.10 16.77 13.21
N CYS A 226 -2.44 16.65 14.36
CA CYS A 226 -3.07 16.30 15.63
C CYS A 226 -4.13 17.31 16.11
N CYS A 227 -4.08 18.58 15.68
CA CYS A 227 -5.06 19.60 16.10
C CYS A 227 -6.49 19.24 15.68
N PHE A 228 -6.63 18.46 14.61
CA PHE A 228 -7.92 18.15 13.96
C PHE A 228 -8.36 16.69 14.14
N ASP A 229 -7.64 15.88 14.94
CA ASP A 229 -8.03 14.49 15.18
C ASP A 229 -9.33 14.43 16.00
N PRO A 230 -10.36 13.67 15.58
CA PRO A 230 -11.61 13.57 16.32
C PRO A 230 -11.48 12.78 17.64
N LYS A 231 -10.38 12.05 17.86
CA LYS A 231 -10.13 11.30 19.09
C LYS A 231 -9.44 12.20 20.10
N GLU A 232 -10.09 12.44 21.24
CA GLU A 232 -9.52 13.23 22.34
C GLU A 232 -8.14 12.74 22.82
N SER A 233 -7.82 11.45 22.67
CA SER A 233 -6.53 10.89 23.07
C SER A 233 -5.37 11.21 22.13
N VAL A 234 -5.67 11.68 20.92
CA VAL A 234 -4.68 12.04 19.87
C VAL A 234 -4.76 13.53 19.54
N ASN A 235 -5.88 14.17 19.87
CA ASN A 235 -6.09 15.58 19.66
C ASN A 235 -5.17 16.41 20.56
N CYS A 236 -4.29 17.21 19.96
CA CYS A 236 -3.33 18.05 20.69
C CYS A 236 -3.84 19.48 20.96
N TYR A 237 -5.08 19.81 20.55
CA TYR A 237 -5.68 21.14 20.76
C TYR A 237 -5.79 21.50 22.24
N SER A 238 -6.03 20.53 23.12
CA SER A 238 -6.05 20.78 24.57
C SER A 238 -4.69 21.16 25.13
N ASP A 239 -3.61 20.73 24.48
CA ASP A 239 -2.24 20.94 24.95
C ASP A 239 -1.68 22.29 24.49
N ASP A 240 -2.02 22.73 23.28
CA ASP A 240 -1.59 24.01 22.71
C ASP A 240 -2.63 24.63 21.74
N PRO A 241 -3.67 25.30 22.27
CA PRO A 241 -4.77 25.83 21.46
C PRO A 241 -4.34 26.99 20.56
N ASP A 242 -3.47 27.88 21.05
CA ASP A 242 -3.00 29.06 20.29
C ASP A 242 -2.24 28.63 19.03
N MET A 243 -1.41 27.58 19.16
CA MET A 243 -0.74 26.99 18.03
C MET A 243 -1.71 26.29 17.07
N CYS A 244 -2.71 25.57 17.57
CA CYS A 244 -3.69 24.93 16.69
C CYS A 244 -4.61 25.92 15.97
N ASP A 245 -4.88 27.08 16.56
CA ASP A 245 -5.67 28.14 15.96
C ASP A 245 -4.97 28.73 14.71
N ASN A 246 -3.64 28.85 14.73
CA ASN A 246 -2.87 29.28 13.55
C ASN A 246 -2.98 28.31 12.35
N TYR A 247 -3.42 27.07 12.58
CA TYR A 247 -3.52 26.04 11.54
C TYR A 247 -4.97 25.79 11.10
N GLN A 248 -5.94 26.61 11.50
CA GLN A 248 -7.36 26.39 11.18
C GLN A 248 -7.64 26.16 9.69
N GLY A 249 -6.88 26.79 8.78
CA GLY A 249 -6.99 26.56 7.33
C GLY A 249 -6.80 25.11 6.89
N CYS A 250 -6.05 24.32 7.67
CA CYS A 250 -5.86 22.88 7.46
C CYS A 250 -7.14 22.06 7.64
N ILE A 251 -8.18 22.60 8.26
CA ILE A 251 -9.47 21.91 8.37
C ILE A 251 -10.05 21.60 6.99
N SER A 252 -9.79 22.47 6.00
CA SER A 252 -10.22 22.29 4.62
C SER A 252 -9.63 21.02 4.01
N LEU A 253 -8.42 20.65 4.38
CA LEU A 253 -7.77 19.41 3.96
C LEU A 253 -8.50 18.19 4.53
N TYR A 254 -8.81 18.22 5.82
CA TYR A 254 -9.54 17.15 6.51
C TYR A 254 -10.97 16.99 5.96
N GLU A 255 -11.64 18.10 5.65
CA GLU A 255 -12.94 18.08 5.01
C GLU A 255 -12.85 17.58 3.57
N TYR A 256 -11.86 18.01 2.80
CA TYR A 256 -11.65 17.61 1.41
C TYR A 256 -11.31 16.14 1.27
N GLU A 257 -10.32 15.63 2.01
CA GLU A 257 -10.02 14.21 2.10
C GLU A 257 -11.19 13.44 2.69
N GLY A 258 -11.84 14.00 3.71
CA GLY A 258 -13.05 13.47 4.30
C GLY A 258 -14.22 13.39 3.32
N ILE A 259 -14.23 14.11 2.20
CA ILE A 259 -15.26 14.02 1.15
C ILE A 259 -14.80 13.09 0.03
N ASP A 260 -13.55 13.20 -0.42
CA ASP A 260 -13.03 12.42 -1.55
C ASP A 260 -12.74 10.97 -1.15
N TYR A 261 -12.06 10.73 -0.03
CA TYR A 261 -11.85 9.38 0.52
C TYR A 261 -13.18 8.68 0.80
N LYS A 262 -14.16 9.40 1.35
CA LYS A 262 -15.51 8.86 1.60
C LYS A 262 -16.28 8.53 0.32
N SER A 263 -16.05 9.26 -0.78
CA SER A 263 -16.71 9.00 -2.07
C SER A 263 -16.02 7.86 -2.85
N GLN A 264 -14.69 7.83 -2.84
CA GLN A 264 -13.90 6.79 -3.49
C GLN A 264 -14.07 5.45 -2.78
N LEU A 265 -14.01 5.44 -1.45
CA LEU A 265 -14.25 4.25 -0.65
C LEU A 265 -15.67 3.71 -0.86
N ALA A 266 -16.69 4.58 -0.91
CA ALA A 266 -18.06 4.15 -1.21
C ALA A 266 -18.17 3.49 -2.59
N THR A 267 -17.52 4.06 -3.61
CA THR A 267 -17.52 3.52 -4.98
C THR A 267 -16.76 2.18 -5.07
N GLU A 268 -15.65 2.07 -4.35
CA GLU A 268 -14.85 0.83 -4.28
C GLU A 268 -15.62 -0.27 -3.55
N ILE A 269 -16.24 0.04 -2.39
CA ILE A 269 -17.12 -0.88 -1.67
C ILE A 269 -18.29 -1.30 -2.56
N GLU A 270 -18.92 -0.38 -3.30
CA GLU A 270 -20.00 -0.70 -4.23
C GLU A 270 -19.55 -1.65 -5.36
N THR A 271 -18.34 -1.45 -5.89
CA THR A 271 -17.76 -2.31 -6.92
C THR A 271 -17.44 -3.70 -6.39
N LEU A 272 -16.72 -3.78 -5.25
CA LEU A 272 -16.31 -5.02 -4.61
C LEU A 272 -17.51 -5.83 -4.10
N CYS A 273 -18.52 -5.16 -3.56
CA CYS A 273 -19.74 -5.76 -3.04
C CYS A 273 -20.88 -5.81 -4.08
N SER A 274 -20.59 -5.55 -5.35
CA SER A 274 -21.55 -5.73 -6.43
C SER A 274 -21.95 -7.20 -6.58
N GLN A 275 -23.19 -7.45 -7.03
CA GLN A 275 -23.65 -8.81 -7.29
C GLN A 275 -22.74 -9.60 -8.26
N THR A 276 -22.06 -8.90 -9.17
CA THR A 276 -21.13 -9.52 -10.12
C THR A 276 -19.87 -10.04 -9.42
N HIS A 277 -19.27 -9.26 -8.51
CA HIS A 277 -18.06 -9.66 -7.80
C HIS A 277 -18.35 -10.72 -6.72
N LEU A 278 -19.52 -10.63 -6.06
CA LEU A 278 -19.97 -11.61 -5.06
C LEU A 278 -20.20 -13.03 -5.62
N ARG A 279 -20.29 -13.19 -6.95
CA ARG A 279 -20.36 -14.53 -7.60
C ARG A 279 -19.07 -15.32 -7.50
N SER A 280 -17.94 -14.63 -7.34
CA SER A 280 -16.64 -15.27 -7.15
C SER A 280 -16.33 -15.44 -5.67
N SER A 281 -15.67 -16.53 -5.29
CA SER A 281 -15.19 -16.74 -3.92
C SER A 281 -14.24 -15.61 -3.48
N THR A 282 -13.38 -15.15 -4.39
CA THR A 282 -12.46 -14.01 -4.17
C THR A 282 -13.22 -12.72 -3.90
N GLY A 283 -14.15 -12.33 -4.76
CA GLY A 283 -14.92 -11.09 -4.57
C GLY A 283 -15.81 -11.14 -3.32
N LYS A 284 -16.36 -12.31 -2.98
CA LYS A 284 -17.06 -12.51 -1.70
C LYS A 284 -16.13 -12.29 -0.51
N SER A 285 -14.93 -12.86 -0.52
CA SER A 285 -13.94 -12.68 0.56
C SER A 285 -13.51 -11.22 0.72
N MET A 286 -13.26 -10.52 -0.39
CA MET A 286 -12.86 -9.12 -0.37
C MET A 286 -13.97 -8.21 0.17
N CYS A 287 -15.21 -8.43 -0.28
CA CYS A 287 -16.36 -7.70 0.25
C CYS A 287 -16.59 -8.02 1.76
N GLN A 288 -16.43 -9.27 2.19
CA GLN A 288 -16.53 -9.61 3.62
C GLN A 288 -15.47 -8.90 4.46
N GLN A 289 -14.24 -8.84 3.98
CA GLN A 289 -13.13 -8.21 4.68
C GLN A 289 -13.36 -6.70 4.86
N ILE A 290 -13.76 -5.99 3.81
CA ILE A 290 -13.98 -4.54 3.87
C ILE A 290 -15.22 -4.18 4.72
N CYS A 291 -16.24 -5.03 4.70
CA CYS A 291 -17.46 -4.80 5.48
C CYS A 291 -17.33 -5.20 6.95
N LYS A 292 -16.37 -6.08 7.32
CA LYS A 292 -16.21 -6.61 8.70
C LYS A 292 -16.00 -5.51 9.74
N THR A 293 -15.32 -4.43 9.38
CA THR A 293 -15.03 -3.28 10.26
C THR A 293 -16.28 -2.45 10.59
N GLN A 294 -17.34 -2.58 9.82
CA GLN A 294 -18.59 -1.82 9.95
C GLN A 294 -19.83 -2.72 10.07
N ALA A 295 -19.66 -3.94 10.60
CA ALA A 295 -20.73 -4.92 10.75
C ALA A 295 -21.96 -4.41 11.52
N SER A 296 -21.78 -3.42 12.40
CA SER A 296 -22.85 -2.74 13.13
C SER A 296 -23.83 -1.98 12.22
N CYS A 297 -23.40 -1.53 11.03
CA CYS A 297 -24.21 -0.74 10.11
C CYS A 297 -25.31 -1.54 9.40
N PHE A 298 -25.17 -2.87 9.30
CA PHE A 298 -26.09 -3.72 8.54
C PHE A 298 -26.70 -4.88 9.35
N ASN A 299 -26.19 -5.19 10.54
CA ASN A 299 -26.79 -6.18 11.46
C ASN A 299 -27.99 -5.65 12.28
N GLY A 300 -28.69 -4.61 11.81
CA GLY A 300 -29.90 -4.10 12.46
C GLY A 300 -29.69 -3.36 13.79
N GLY A 301 -28.49 -2.85 14.05
CA GLY A 301 -28.20 -1.99 15.20
C GLY A 301 -28.84 -0.59 15.10
N ALA A 302 -28.91 0.11 16.24
CA ALA A 302 -29.56 1.42 16.39
C ALA A 302 -28.98 2.54 15.50
N ASP A 303 -27.78 2.35 14.92
CA ASP A 303 -27.03 3.38 14.19
C ASP A 303 -27.03 3.20 12.66
N SER A 304 -27.90 2.35 12.11
CA SER A 304 -27.99 2.08 10.65
C SER A 304 -28.25 3.31 9.75
N ASN A 305 -28.62 4.45 10.33
CA ASN A 305 -28.83 5.72 9.62
C ASN A 305 -27.70 6.75 9.79
N SER A 306 -26.58 6.38 10.44
CA SER A 306 -25.44 7.29 10.55
C SER A 306 -24.85 7.61 9.17
N ILE A 307 -24.27 8.81 9.01
CA ILE A 307 -23.58 9.20 7.78
C ILE A 307 -22.44 8.22 7.45
N GLN A 308 -21.81 7.66 8.48
CA GLN A 308 -20.76 6.63 8.35
C GLN A 308 -21.33 5.34 7.73
N CYS A 309 -22.55 4.92 8.08
CA CYS A 309 -23.16 3.70 7.54
C CYS A 309 -23.64 3.82 6.08
N LYS A 310 -23.84 5.04 5.56
CA LYS A 310 -24.31 5.25 4.17
C LYS A 310 -23.29 4.78 3.12
N GLN A 311 -22.00 4.85 3.43
CA GLN A 311 -20.91 4.44 2.53
C GLN A 311 -20.78 2.93 2.42
N PHE A 312 -21.26 2.20 3.43
CA PHE A 312 -21.24 0.75 3.49
C PHE A 312 -22.58 0.15 3.05
N ALA A 313 -23.42 0.89 2.34
CA ALA A 313 -24.74 0.43 1.91
C ALA A 313 -24.65 -0.85 1.05
N ALA A 314 -23.63 -0.96 0.21
CA ALA A 314 -23.41 -2.13 -0.65
C ALA A 314 -23.02 -3.40 0.12
N CYS A 315 -22.56 -3.27 1.38
CA CYS A 315 -22.28 -4.43 2.25
C CYS A 315 -23.53 -5.28 2.53
N LYS A 316 -24.74 -4.71 2.41
CA LYS A 316 -26.00 -5.47 2.55
C LYS A 316 -26.16 -6.58 1.51
N ASN A 317 -25.48 -6.47 0.35
CA ASN A 317 -25.52 -7.49 -0.68
C ASN A 317 -24.90 -8.83 -0.21
N LEU A 318 -24.06 -8.83 0.82
CA LEU A 318 -23.49 -10.04 1.43
C LEU A 318 -24.56 -10.94 2.06
N ASP A 319 -25.56 -10.35 2.72
CA ASP A 319 -26.61 -11.09 3.41
C ASP A 319 -27.59 -11.71 2.40
N GLU A 320 -27.95 -10.95 1.37
CA GLU A 320 -28.83 -11.42 0.29
C GLU A 320 -28.22 -12.59 -0.48
N TYR A 321 -26.91 -12.57 -0.71
CA TYR A 321 -26.21 -13.66 -1.41
C TYR A 321 -26.06 -14.93 -0.54
N SER A 322 -26.02 -14.77 0.78
CA SER A 322 -25.85 -15.88 1.73
C SER A 322 -27.16 -16.66 1.96
N GLY A 323 -28.33 -16.05 1.71
CA GLY A 323 -29.65 -16.65 1.90
C GLY A 323 -30.25 -17.42 0.71
N GLY A 324 -29.59 -17.43 -0.46
CA GLY A 324 -30.17 -17.91 -1.72
C GLY A 324 -30.19 -19.42 -1.99
N ALA A 325 -29.66 -20.27 -1.10
CA ALA A 325 -29.59 -21.72 -1.31
C ALA A 325 -30.89 -22.46 -0.93
N GLY A 326 -32.04 -22.01 -1.44
CA GLY A 326 -33.32 -22.68 -1.17
C GLY A 326 -34.54 -22.06 -1.81
N SER A 327 -34.75 -22.27 -3.12
CA SER A 327 -36.09 -22.23 -3.73
C SER A 327 -36.13 -23.01 -5.05
N SER A 328 -36.73 -24.19 -4.98
CA SER A 328 -36.98 -25.14 -6.05
C SER A 328 -38.28 -24.79 -6.80
N SER A 329 -38.18 -24.50 -8.10
CA SER A 329 -39.32 -24.47 -9.02
C SER A 329 -39.71 -25.87 -9.48
N SER A 330 -41.01 -26.16 -9.41
CA SER A 330 -41.64 -27.48 -9.52
C SER A 330 -41.99 -27.87 -10.96
N LEU A 331 -41.75 -29.14 -11.34
CA LEU A 331 -42.44 -29.90 -12.40
C LEU A 331 -42.49 -31.41 -12.02
N PRO A 332 -43.46 -32.19 -12.56
CA PRO A 332 -44.15 -33.22 -11.78
C PRO A 332 -43.64 -34.67 -11.93
N ALA A 333 -44.14 -35.48 -11.00
CA ALA A 333 -43.75 -36.84 -10.63
C ALA A 333 -44.02 -37.97 -11.65
N SER A 334 -43.23 -39.05 -11.52
CA SER A 334 -43.63 -40.42 -11.88
C SER A 334 -43.09 -41.47 -10.90
N SER A 335 -43.99 -41.91 -10.00
CA SER A 335 -44.28 -43.28 -9.52
C SER A 335 -43.18 -44.34 -9.23
N SER A 336 -42.95 -44.57 -7.92
CA SER A 336 -43.09 -45.84 -7.12
C SER A 336 -42.11 -47.05 -7.34
N PRO A 337 -42.10 -48.11 -6.47
CA PRO A 337 -41.15 -48.34 -5.35
C PRO A 337 -40.66 -49.84 -5.30
N PRO A 338 -40.39 -50.52 -4.15
CA PRO A 338 -39.65 -50.24 -2.90
C PRO A 338 -38.51 -51.26 -2.61
N ALA A 339 -37.59 -50.97 -1.68
CA ALA A 339 -36.89 -51.95 -0.81
C ALA A 339 -36.02 -51.19 0.22
N ALA A 340 -36.35 -51.22 1.51
CA ALA A 340 -35.91 -52.19 2.51
C ALA A 340 -34.59 -51.79 3.22
N GLY A 341 -34.76 -51.24 4.43
CA GLY A 341 -34.04 -51.53 5.68
C GLY A 341 -32.53 -51.79 5.70
N GLY A 342 -31.84 -51.04 6.57
CA GLY A 342 -30.77 -51.60 7.40
C GLY A 342 -29.54 -50.70 7.58
N GLY A 343 -29.20 -50.44 8.84
CA GLY A 343 -27.81 -50.18 9.26
C GLY A 343 -27.49 -48.76 9.68
N SER A 344 -27.68 -48.44 10.96
CA SER A 344 -26.96 -47.36 11.63
C SER A 344 -25.46 -47.66 11.60
N ALA A 345 -24.69 -46.89 10.84
CA ALA A 345 -23.24 -46.88 10.90
C ALA A 345 -22.77 -46.02 12.10
N PRO A 346 -21.64 -46.35 12.75
CA PRO A 346 -21.12 -45.58 13.87
C PRO A 346 -20.63 -44.22 13.38
N ALA A 347 -20.88 -43.18 14.17
CA ALA A 347 -20.28 -41.86 13.96
C ALA A 347 -18.75 -42.01 13.96
N THR A 348 -18.14 -41.88 12.78
CA THR A 348 -16.69 -41.74 12.64
C THR A 348 -16.30 -40.45 13.35
N GLY A 349 -15.55 -40.58 14.43
CA GLY A 349 -15.01 -39.45 15.21
C GLY A 349 -14.22 -38.50 14.32
N GLY A 350 -14.32 -37.21 14.64
CA GLY A 350 -13.55 -36.16 13.99
C GLY A 350 -12.04 -36.44 14.01
N VAL A 351 -11.35 -35.78 13.10
CA VAL A 351 -9.91 -35.92 12.80
C VAL A 351 -9.02 -35.62 14.03
N CYS A 352 -9.56 -34.92 15.03
CA CYS A 352 -8.91 -34.67 16.32
C CYS A 352 -9.44 -35.65 17.39
N ALA A 353 -8.57 -36.56 17.86
CA ALA A 353 -8.94 -37.64 18.79
C ALA A 353 -9.46 -37.16 20.16
N ASN A 354 -9.24 -35.88 20.50
CA ASN A 354 -9.81 -35.24 21.67
C ASN A 354 -9.95 -33.72 21.41
N THR A 355 -11.17 -33.21 21.37
CA THR A 355 -11.45 -31.77 21.23
C THR A 355 -11.60 -31.07 22.58
N ALA A 356 -11.52 -31.80 23.70
CA ALA A 356 -11.59 -31.20 25.03
C ALA A 356 -10.32 -30.38 25.29
N GLY A 357 -10.49 -29.07 25.50
CA GLY A 357 -9.39 -28.13 25.76
C GLY A 357 -8.86 -27.39 24.54
N LEU A 358 -9.50 -27.52 23.37
CA LEU A 358 -9.24 -26.62 22.24
C LEU A 358 -10.10 -25.37 22.36
N ASP A 359 -9.49 -24.20 22.21
CA ASP A 359 -10.21 -22.93 22.12
C ASP A 359 -11.04 -22.87 20.84
N ASP A 360 -12.18 -22.16 20.90
CA ASP A 360 -13.07 -21.97 19.75
C ASP A 360 -12.53 -20.90 18.79
N ASN A 361 -11.39 -21.20 18.17
CA ASN A 361 -10.74 -20.38 17.17
C ASN A 361 -10.87 -20.99 15.75
N GLU A 362 -10.42 -20.26 14.74
CA GLU A 362 -10.54 -20.68 13.35
C GLU A 362 -9.82 -22.00 13.06
N ALA A 363 -8.64 -22.22 13.66
CA ALA A 363 -7.91 -23.47 13.51
C ALA A 363 -8.72 -24.66 14.06
N SER A 364 -9.28 -24.54 15.27
CA SER A 364 -10.13 -25.58 15.88
C SER A 364 -11.41 -25.84 15.07
N ARG A 365 -12.01 -24.79 14.50
CA ARG A 365 -13.21 -24.90 13.66
C ARG A 365 -12.94 -25.64 12.36
N PHE A 366 -11.88 -25.25 11.64
CA PHE A 366 -11.59 -25.80 10.32
C PHE A 366 -10.87 -27.14 10.37
N CYS A 367 -9.97 -27.36 11.33
CA CYS A 367 -9.18 -28.59 11.45
C CYS A 367 -9.85 -29.67 12.31
N CYS A 368 -10.65 -29.28 13.30
CA CYS A 368 -11.26 -30.23 14.25
C CYS A 368 -12.80 -30.21 14.27
N GLY A 369 -13.45 -29.28 13.56
CA GLY A 369 -14.92 -29.16 13.54
C GLY A 369 -15.53 -28.65 14.85
N VAL A 370 -14.74 -27.98 15.71
CA VAL A 370 -15.24 -27.40 16.96
C VAL A 370 -16.22 -26.26 16.63
N GLY A 371 -17.36 -26.17 17.33
CA GLY A 371 -18.31 -25.04 17.23
C GLY A 371 -19.13 -24.90 15.93
N SER A 372 -18.77 -25.56 14.84
CA SER A 372 -19.37 -25.31 13.51
C SER A 372 -20.69 -26.06 13.25
N GLY A 373 -21.09 -26.99 14.12
CA GLY A 373 -22.24 -27.89 13.90
C GLY A 373 -22.09 -28.83 12.69
N SER A 374 -20.98 -28.72 11.95
CA SER A 374 -20.61 -29.53 10.81
C SER A 374 -19.67 -30.64 11.25
N THR A 375 -19.95 -31.88 10.87
CA THR A 375 -19.05 -33.02 11.09
C THR A 375 -17.95 -33.14 10.04
N LYS A 376 -17.93 -32.25 9.04
CA LYS A 376 -16.93 -32.23 7.98
C LYS A 376 -15.85 -31.20 8.30
N VAL A 377 -14.62 -31.70 8.41
CA VAL A 377 -13.38 -30.93 8.48
C VAL A 377 -13.05 -30.44 7.06
N ASP A 378 -12.76 -29.14 6.92
CA ASP A 378 -12.30 -28.55 5.66
C ASP A 378 -10.76 -28.52 5.68
N MET A 379 -10.16 -29.54 5.08
CA MET A 379 -8.71 -29.71 5.12
C MET A 379 -7.96 -28.65 4.31
N ASP A 380 -8.58 -28.05 3.30
CA ASP A 380 -7.93 -27.00 2.50
C ASP A 380 -7.92 -25.69 3.29
N MET A 381 -9.02 -25.36 3.96
CA MET A 381 -9.06 -24.22 4.88
C MET A 381 -8.16 -24.44 6.10
N CYS A 382 -8.11 -25.65 6.65
CA CYS A 382 -7.19 -26.01 7.72
C CYS A 382 -5.73 -25.75 7.31
N LYS A 383 -5.30 -26.20 6.12
CA LYS A 383 -3.96 -25.89 5.60
C LYS A 383 -3.69 -24.40 5.45
N GLN A 384 -4.69 -23.64 5.00
CA GLN A 384 -4.55 -22.20 4.81
C GLN A 384 -4.37 -21.44 6.13
N VAL A 385 -5.17 -21.79 7.16
CA VAL A 385 -5.06 -21.19 8.49
C VAL A 385 -3.74 -21.59 9.18
N CYS A 386 -3.28 -22.82 8.96
CA CYS A 386 -2.09 -23.36 9.61
C CYS A 386 -0.78 -23.14 8.83
N LYS A 387 -0.79 -22.43 7.70
CA LYS A 387 0.35 -22.33 6.78
C LYS A 387 1.64 -21.76 7.39
N ASN A 388 1.51 -20.95 8.44
CA ASN A 388 2.63 -20.31 9.15
C ASN A 388 2.98 -21.00 10.48
N THR A 389 2.35 -22.14 10.79
CA THR A 389 2.53 -22.84 12.08
C THR A 389 3.52 -23.99 12.01
N ASP A 390 4.22 -24.14 10.87
CA ASP A 390 5.12 -25.28 10.64
C ASP A 390 6.21 -25.37 11.71
N CYS A 391 6.78 -24.23 12.12
CA CYS A 391 7.79 -24.19 13.19
C CYS A 391 7.24 -24.50 14.60
N CYS A 392 5.92 -24.51 14.81
CA CYS A 392 5.35 -24.96 16.08
C CYS A 392 5.42 -26.49 16.23
N PHE A 393 5.41 -27.23 15.12
CA PHE A 393 5.26 -28.68 15.12
C PHE A 393 6.47 -29.41 14.53
N THR A 394 7.29 -28.70 13.76
CA THR A 394 8.61 -29.15 13.30
C THR A 394 9.69 -28.49 14.16
N LYS A 395 10.76 -29.21 14.49
CA LYS A 395 11.84 -28.69 15.35
C LYS A 395 12.66 -27.62 14.61
N CYS A 396 12.13 -26.40 14.49
CA CYS A 396 12.90 -25.25 14.00
C CYS A 396 13.92 -24.82 15.08
N PRO A 397 15.16 -24.44 14.70
CA PRO A 397 16.09 -23.81 15.62
C PRO A 397 15.52 -22.46 16.08
N GLY A 398 15.45 -22.22 17.40
CA GLY A 398 14.98 -20.96 17.99
C GLY A 398 13.58 -20.97 18.63
N THR A 399 12.86 -22.09 18.61
CA THR A 399 11.47 -22.20 19.11
C THR A 399 11.31 -22.28 20.63
N THR A 400 12.27 -21.74 21.40
CA THR A 400 12.24 -21.79 22.88
C THR A 400 11.83 -20.47 23.53
N SER A 401 11.44 -19.45 22.76
CA SER A 401 10.92 -18.21 23.35
C SER A 401 9.50 -18.43 23.88
N GLU A 402 9.20 -17.83 25.03
CA GLU A 402 7.89 -17.92 25.69
C GLU A 402 6.75 -17.42 24.79
N ALA A 403 6.99 -16.34 24.04
CA ALA A 403 6.04 -15.79 23.07
C ALA A 403 5.72 -16.77 21.91
N MET A 404 6.71 -17.54 21.45
CA MET A 404 6.47 -18.54 20.40
C MET A 404 5.68 -19.72 20.95
N LEU A 405 5.89 -20.11 22.22
CA LEU A 405 5.12 -21.16 22.85
C LEU A 405 3.65 -20.77 23.02
N GLU A 406 3.38 -19.54 23.47
CA GLU A 406 2.02 -19.00 23.60
C GLU A 406 1.32 -18.93 22.23
N PHE A 407 2.02 -18.44 21.20
CA PHE A 407 1.53 -18.48 19.83
C PHE A 407 1.21 -19.91 19.38
N CYS A 408 2.09 -20.88 19.64
CA CYS A 408 1.86 -22.26 19.22
C CYS A 408 0.71 -22.97 19.97
N GLU A 409 0.35 -22.52 21.18
CA GLU A 409 -0.80 -23.04 21.92
C GLU A 409 -2.12 -22.67 21.24
N GLU A 410 -2.25 -21.45 20.72
CA GLU A 410 -3.45 -21.01 19.98
C GLU A 410 -3.72 -21.87 18.73
N PHE A 411 -2.68 -22.45 18.14
CA PHE A 411 -2.76 -23.26 16.92
C PHE A 411 -2.65 -24.77 17.18
N ALA A 412 -2.91 -25.24 18.40
CA ALA A 412 -2.83 -26.67 18.74
C ALA A 412 -3.64 -27.59 17.81
N ALA A 413 -4.74 -27.11 17.22
CA ALA A 413 -5.55 -27.84 16.24
C ALA A 413 -4.81 -28.13 14.91
N CYS A 414 -3.81 -27.31 14.55
CA CYS A 414 -3.00 -27.49 13.33
C CYS A 414 -2.09 -28.72 13.37
N LYS A 415 -1.83 -29.28 14.56
CA LYS A 415 -1.03 -30.50 14.76
C LYS A 415 -1.49 -31.67 13.88
N VAL A 416 -2.77 -31.70 13.52
CA VAL A 416 -3.33 -32.77 12.69
C VAL A 416 -2.79 -32.80 11.26
N LEU A 417 -2.27 -31.69 10.76
CA LEU A 417 -1.58 -31.62 9.47
C LEU A 417 -0.18 -32.26 9.49
N TYR A 418 0.39 -32.40 10.69
CA TYR A 418 1.77 -32.84 10.90
C TYR A 418 1.86 -34.24 11.54
N ALA A 419 0.73 -34.88 11.83
CA ALA A 419 0.63 -36.16 12.52
C ALA A 419 0.78 -37.39 11.59
N SER A 420 1.30 -37.21 10.37
CA SER A 420 1.43 -38.24 9.33
C SER A 420 2.73 -39.03 9.37
#